data_AF-A0A661HSU6-F1
#
_entry.id   AF-A0A661HSU6-F1
#
_cell.length_a   1.000
_cell.length_b   1.000
_cell.length_c   1.000
_cell.angle_alpha   90.00
_cell.angle_beta   90.00
_cell.angle_gamma   90.00
#
_symmetry.space_group_name_H-M   'P 1'
#
loop_
_entity.id
_entity.type
_entity.pdbx_description
1 polymer ?
#
loop_
_entity_poly.entity_id
_entity_poly.type
_entity_poly.pdbx_seq_one_letter_code
_entity_poly.pdbx_strand_id
1 'polypeptide(L)'
;MGLTSNTRTITWDEVYNAWTSFHSYVPEWTERLGTNFYTFKNGELYIHDENSSRTNFYGTTYGCSVTFSANQNPSDIKLFKTIGLESNTSSWDATINSEMEAGRINNKFEDKEGIRYGYIRRNSGNELDFNKLSILGIGELQAIPGANEYEFSTDIPNQVSANAGDGVGGDKLFFNDGSTKEIGVIDSFSGGTITTVSSINTPSVNDFCFVVKNSESESYGLRGYHAKIKLYNNSTSFVELYGANSEVFKSYM
;
A
#
# COMPACT_ATOMS: atom_id res chain seq x y z
N MET A 1 -21.76 29.03 -8.48
CA MET A 1 -20.62 28.75 -7.59
C MET A 1 -20.28 27.28 -7.81
N GLY A 2 -19.47 26.92 -8.82
CA GLY A 2 -18.03 27.13 -8.86
C GLY A 2 -17.35 25.88 -8.27
N LEU A 3 -16.97 24.93 -9.13
CA LEU A 3 -16.15 23.71 -8.90
C LEU A 3 -15.79 23.38 -7.43
N THR A 4 -16.49 22.43 -6.78
CA THR A 4 -16.06 21.88 -5.48
C THR A 4 -15.14 20.69 -5.67
N SER A 5 -13.86 20.97 -5.89
CA SER A 5 -12.79 20.04 -5.51
C SER A 5 -12.63 20.13 -3.99
N ASN A 6 -12.96 19.06 -3.26
CA ASN A 6 -12.62 18.82 -1.85
C ASN A 6 -12.61 20.07 -0.94
N THR A 7 -13.78 20.60 -0.59
CA THR A 7 -13.90 21.63 0.47
C THR A 7 -13.48 21.06 1.82
N ARG A 8 -12.57 21.75 2.52
CA ARG A 8 -12.07 21.36 3.84
C ARG A 8 -12.00 22.58 4.75
N THR A 9 -12.19 22.37 6.04
CA THR A 9 -11.94 23.39 7.06
C THR A 9 -10.50 23.26 7.54
N ILE A 10 -9.80 24.38 7.62
CA ILE A 10 -8.39 24.43 8.03
C ILE A 10 -8.25 25.27 9.29
N THR A 11 -7.38 24.85 10.21
CA THR A 11 -7.08 25.58 11.44
C THR A 11 -5.63 26.02 11.42
N TRP A 12 -5.42 27.32 11.69
CA TRP A 12 -4.11 27.92 11.87
C TRP A 12 -3.68 27.81 13.32
N ASP A 13 -2.43 27.43 13.53
CA ASP A 13 -1.79 27.46 14.84
C ASP A 13 -0.91 28.71 14.94
N GLU A 14 -1.26 29.63 15.85
CA GLU A 14 -0.54 30.88 16.04
C GLU A 14 0.85 30.69 16.68
N VAL A 15 1.04 29.63 17.46
CA VAL A 15 2.33 29.35 18.12
C VAL A 15 3.34 28.87 17.08
N TYR A 16 2.94 27.96 16.21
CA TYR A 16 3.79 27.42 15.15
C TYR A 16 3.77 28.22 13.85
N ASN A 17 2.88 29.19 13.73
CA ASN A 17 2.62 29.95 12.51
C ASN A 17 2.46 29.03 11.28
N ALA A 18 1.59 28.03 11.42
CA ALA A 18 1.35 27.03 10.38
C ALA A 18 -0.07 26.50 10.39
N TRP A 19 -0.52 25.98 9.25
CA TRP A 19 -1.75 25.20 9.14
C TRP A 19 -1.50 23.78 9.68
N THR A 20 -2.04 23.47 10.86
CA THR A 20 -1.76 22.20 11.56
C THR A 20 -2.88 21.19 11.42
N SER A 21 -4.14 21.64 11.29
CA SER A 21 -5.30 20.75 11.26
C SER A 21 -6.14 20.95 10.00
N PHE A 22 -6.52 19.82 9.40
CA PHE A 22 -7.32 19.75 8.18
C PHE A 22 -8.54 18.90 8.46
N HIS A 23 -9.67 19.55 8.68
CA HIS A 23 -10.94 18.92 9.04
C HIS A 23 -11.71 18.55 7.77
N SER A 24 -12.27 17.34 7.77
CA SER A 24 -13.10 16.84 6.66
C SER A 24 -14.53 17.39 6.69
N TYR A 25 -14.96 17.96 7.82
CA TYR A 25 -16.28 18.56 7.98
C TYR A 25 -16.24 20.07 7.73
N VAL A 26 -17.34 20.61 7.20
CA VAL A 26 -17.46 22.03 6.81
C VAL A 26 -18.65 22.66 7.57
N PRO A 27 -18.40 23.30 8.73
CA PRO A 27 -19.40 24.07 9.45
C PRO A 27 -19.67 25.43 8.78
N GLU A 28 -20.77 26.07 9.16
CA GLU A 28 -21.07 27.48 8.85
C GLU A 28 -20.33 28.43 9.80
N TRP A 29 -20.24 28.03 11.07
CA TRP A 29 -19.54 28.78 12.11
C TRP A 29 -18.94 27.83 13.15
N THR A 30 -17.82 28.21 13.74
CA THR A 30 -17.11 27.47 14.80
C THR A 30 -16.85 28.42 15.97
N GLU A 31 -17.24 28.03 17.18
CA GLU A 31 -17.06 28.85 18.38
C GLU A 31 -16.66 27.96 19.57
N ARG A 32 -15.84 28.50 20.46
CA ARG A 32 -15.52 27.83 21.73
C ARG A 32 -16.19 28.59 22.88
N LEU A 33 -16.91 27.87 23.74
CA LEU A 33 -17.45 28.42 24.98
C LEU A 33 -17.00 27.57 26.17
N GLY A 34 -16.11 28.12 26.99
CA GLY A 34 -15.50 27.42 28.11
C GLY A 34 -14.62 26.25 27.65
N THR A 35 -14.98 25.02 28.05
CA THR A 35 -14.30 23.78 27.66
C THR A 35 -14.88 23.16 26.39
N ASN A 36 -16.06 23.59 25.96
CA ASN A 36 -16.80 22.93 24.89
C ASN A 36 -16.56 23.63 23.56
N PHE A 37 -16.41 22.82 22.52
CA PHE A 37 -16.28 23.27 21.14
C PHE A 37 -17.59 23.08 20.39
N TYR A 38 -18.09 24.14 19.78
CA TYR A 38 -19.37 24.18 19.10
C TYR A 38 -19.21 24.51 17.62
N THR A 39 -20.10 23.94 16.82
CA THR A 39 -20.23 24.28 15.41
C THR A 39 -21.67 24.44 14.99
N PHE A 40 -21.93 25.34 14.06
CA PHE A 40 -23.24 25.55 13.45
C PHE A 40 -23.28 24.89 12.07
N LYS A 41 -24.35 24.17 11.77
CA LYS A 41 -24.59 23.59 10.45
C LYS A 41 -26.09 23.54 10.16
N ASN A 42 -26.52 24.07 9.03
CA ASN A 42 -27.93 24.14 8.62
C ASN A 42 -28.84 24.77 9.69
N GLY A 43 -28.33 25.76 10.43
CA GLY A 43 -29.06 26.41 11.53
C GLY A 43 -29.14 25.61 12.84
N GLU A 44 -28.56 24.41 12.91
CA GLU A 44 -28.48 23.61 14.14
C GLU A 44 -27.13 23.77 14.84
N LEU A 45 -27.15 23.64 16.16
CA LEU A 45 -25.95 23.67 17.02
C LEU A 45 -25.46 22.25 17.28
N TYR A 46 -24.17 22.02 17.03
CA TYR A 46 -23.47 20.76 17.30
C TYR A 46 -22.38 20.98 18.32
N ILE A 47 -22.35 20.13 19.35
CA ILE A 47 -21.27 20.05 20.32
C ILE A 47 -20.32 18.90 19.94
N HIS A 48 -19.02 19.17 20.01
CA HIS A 48 -17.98 18.17 19.71
C HIS A 48 -17.55 17.44 20.99
N ASP A 49 -16.95 16.26 20.82
CA ASP A 49 -16.42 15.40 21.89
C ASP A 49 -17.43 14.84 22.91
N GLU A 50 -18.74 14.88 22.64
CA GLU A 50 -19.76 14.27 23.53
C GLU A 50 -20.22 12.86 23.11
N ASN A 51 -20.11 12.50 21.84
CA ASN A 51 -20.67 11.25 21.32
C ASN A 51 -19.72 10.06 21.47
N SER A 52 -20.29 8.86 21.62
CA SER A 52 -19.53 7.61 21.63
C SER A 52 -18.98 7.24 20.25
N SER A 53 -19.67 7.61 19.17
CA SER A 53 -19.20 7.46 17.79
C SER A 53 -18.27 8.62 17.42
N ARG A 54 -16.99 8.31 17.23
CA ARG A 54 -15.99 9.26 16.74
C ARG A 54 -16.09 9.41 15.23
N THR A 55 -15.43 10.46 14.72
CA THR A 55 -15.32 10.82 13.29
C THR A 55 -16.64 11.03 12.54
N ASN A 56 -17.77 11.10 13.25
CA ASN A 56 -19.07 11.44 12.67
C ASN A 56 -19.35 12.93 12.86
N PHE A 57 -19.57 13.64 11.75
CA PHE A 57 -19.91 15.06 11.77
C PHE A 57 -21.11 15.30 10.86
N TYR A 58 -22.17 15.88 11.41
CA TYR A 58 -23.42 16.21 10.70
C TYR A 58 -24.03 14.99 9.97
N GLY A 59 -24.03 13.82 10.63
CA GLY A 59 -24.58 12.57 10.10
C GLY A 59 -23.68 11.83 9.10
N THR A 60 -22.50 12.38 8.78
CA THR A 60 -21.53 11.74 7.88
C THR A 60 -20.34 11.23 8.66
N THR A 61 -20.00 9.95 8.48
CA THR A 61 -18.79 9.34 9.06
C THR A 61 -17.59 9.55 8.16
N TYR A 62 -16.50 10.02 8.74
CA TYR A 62 -15.21 10.22 8.08
C TYR A 62 -14.15 9.30 8.71
N GLY A 63 -12.92 9.38 8.22
CA GLY A 63 -11.75 8.79 8.88
C GLY A 63 -10.80 9.87 9.41
N CYS A 64 -9.77 9.45 10.13
CA CYS A 64 -8.65 10.29 10.51
C CYS A 64 -7.42 9.93 9.68
N SER A 65 -6.54 10.91 9.49
CA SER A 65 -5.24 10.66 8.88
C SER A 65 -4.18 11.58 9.44
N VAL A 66 -2.98 11.05 9.65
CA VAL A 66 -1.78 11.82 9.96
C VAL A 66 -0.81 11.69 8.79
N THR A 67 -0.17 12.79 8.40
CA THR A 67 0.86 12.77 7.36
C THR A 67 2.11 13.41 7.90
N PHE A 68 3.24 12.71 7.77
CA PHE A 68 4.55 13.17 8.19
C PHE A 68 5.61 12.80 7.14
N SER A 69 6.79 13.40 7.26
CA SER A 69 7.90 13.18 6.35
C SER A 69 9.11 12.66 7.13
N ALA A 70 9.65 11.53 6.71
CA ALA A 70 10.91 10.99 7.22
C ALA A 70 12.06 11.41 6.30
N ASN A 71 12.93 12.30 6.77
CA ASN A 71 13.99 12.94 5.96
C ASN A 71 15.35 13.10 6.67
N GLN A 72 15.59 12.37 7.77
CA GLN A 72 16.88 12.43 8.49
C GLN A 72 18.05 12.10 7.55
N ASN A 73 19.16 12.85 7.58
CA ASN A 73 20.29 12.69 6.63
C ASN A 73 19.85 12.80 5.15
N PRO A 74 19.38 13.96 4.69
CA PRO A 74 18.70 14.11 3.39
C PRO A 74 19.56 13.76 2.17
N SER A 75 20.90 13.85 2.28
CA SER A 75 21.82 13.51 1.18
C SER A 75 22.00 12.00 0.96
N ASP A 76 21.58 11.18 1.93
CA ASP A 76 21.71 9.73 1.84
C ASP A 76 20.47 9.11 1.18
N ILE A 77 20.70 8.25 0.19
CA ILE A 77 19.66 7.36 -0.33
C ILE A 77 19.33 6.34 0.76
N LYS A 78 18.04 6.20 1.08
CA LYS A 78 17.55 5.32 2.13
C LYS A 78 16.70 4.20 1.55
N LEU A 79 16.61 3.13 2.32
CA LEU A 79 15.66 2.05 2.11
C LEU A 79 14.76 1.94 3.35
N PHE A 80 13.48 2.23 3.18
CA PHE A 80 12.43 2.13 4.20
C PHE A 80 11.82 0.73 4.12
N LYS A 81 11.94 -0.07 5.19
CA LYS A 81 11.44 -1.46 5.19
C LYS A 81 10.12 -1.62 5.91
N THR A 82 10.03 -1.03 7.10
CA THR A 82 8.92 -1.23 8.02
C THR A 82 8.45 0.09 8.59
N ILE A 83 7.19 0.11 9.02
CA ILE A 83 6.64 1.14 9.91
C ILE A 83 6.25 0.46 11.21
N GLY A 84 6.70 1.02 12.33
CA GLY A 84 6.30 0.65 13.68
C GLY A 84 5.34 1.71 14.24
N LEU A 85 4.21 1.29 14.79
CA LEU A 85 3.20 2.16 15.38
C LEU A 85 3.02 1.85 16.86
N GLU A 86 3.11 2.89 17.68
CA GLU A 86 2.67 2.87 19.07
C GLU A 86 1.21 3.34 19.09
N SER A 87 0.29 2.38 18.94
CA SER A 87 -1.14 2.63 18.78
C SER A 87 -1.95 1.56 19.49
N ASN A 88 -3.18 1.87 19.91
CA ASN A 88 -4.10 0.91 20.50
C ASN A 88 -4.76 -0.04 19.48
N THR A 89 -4.64 0.21 18.17
CA THR A 89 -5.28 -0.56 17.09
C THR A 89 -4.33 -0.89 15.95
N SER A 90 -4.48 -2.07 15.34
CA SER A 90 -3.76 -2.48 14.13
C SER A 90 -4.44 -2.04 12.83
N SER A 91 -5.65 -1.45 12.93
CA SER A 91 -6.49 -1.05 11.79
C SER A 91 -6.03 0.24 11.09
N TRP A 92 -4.72 0.41 10.96
CA TRP A 92 -4.13 1.50 10.21
C TRP A 92 -3.77 1.05 8.80
N ASP A 93 -4.03 1.92 7.84
CA ASP A 93 -3.45 1.86 6.51
C ASP A 93 -2.34 2.88 6.40
N ALA A 94 -1.23 2.51 5.75
CA ALA A 94 -0.14 3.42 5.47
C ALA A 94 0.08 3.55 3.97
N THR A 95 0.21 4.77 3.48
CA THR A 95 0.71 5.07 2.12
C THR A 95 2.04 5.79 2.24
N ILE A 96 3.05 5.29 1.54
CA ILE A 96 4.42 5.78 1.61
C ILE A 96 4.84 6.16 0.20
N ASN A 97 5.29 7.41 0.03
CA ASN A 97 5.75 7.91 -1.26
C ASN A 97 7.13 8.54 -1.08
N SER A 98 8.10 8.14 -1.89
CA SER A 98 9.35 8.85 -2.11
C SER A 98 9.39 9.43 -3.52
N GLU A 99 10.49 10.10 -3.87
CA GLU A 99 10.76 10.54 -5.23
C GLU A 99 11.09 9.40 -6.21
N MET A 100 11.42 8.21 -5.71
CA MET A 100 11.80 7.06 -6.54
C MET A 100 10.71 5.99 -6.61
N GLU A 101 10.00 5.75 -5.51
CA GLU A 101 9.08 4.62 -5.38
C GLU A 101 7.88 4.96 -4.49
N ALA A 102 6.82 4.16 -4.64
CA ALA A 102 5.63 4.24 -3.80
C ALA A 102 5.27 2.85 -3.28
N GLY A 103 4.77 2.82 -2.05
CA GLY A 103 4.41 1.60 -1.35
C GLY A 103 3.27 1.83 -0.37
N ARG A 104 2.73 0.74 0.16
CA ARG A 104 1.60 0.74 1.06
C ARG A 104 1.68 -0.35 2.12
N ILE A 105 0.88 -0.18 3.17
CA ILE A 105 0.56 -1.19 4.17
C ILE A 105 -0.96 -1.17 4.30
N ASN A 106 -1.63 -2.27 3.93
CA ASN A 106 -3.09 -2.36 3.94
C ASN A 106 -3.55 -3.21 5.13
N ASN A 107 -3.84 -2.60 6.28
CA ASN A 107 -4.33 -3.26 7.49
C ASN A 107 -3.57 -4.56 7.88
N LYS A 108 -2.23 -4.51 7.80
CA LYS A 108 -1.33 -5.66 8.07
C LYS A 108 -0.29 -5.32 9.12
N PHE A 109 -0.72 -4.63 10.18
CA PHE A 109 0.12 -4.37 11.33
C PHE A 109 0.00 -5.51 12.34
N GLU A 110 1.13 -6.14 12.65
CA GLU A 110 1.23 -7.20 13.65
C GLU A 110 1.74 -6.62 14.97
N ASP A 111 1.04 -6.90 16.07
CA ASP A 111 1.47 -6.47 17.40
C ASP A 111 2.64 -7.34 17.89
N LYS A 112 3.75 -6.70 18.24
CA LYS A 112 4.94 -7.29 18.83
C LYS A 112 5.37 -6.43 20.00
N GLU A 113 5.17 -6.96 21.20
CA GLU A 113 5.54 -6.30 22.46
C GLU A 113 4.90 -4.90 22.65
N GLY A 114 3.68 -4.69 22.13
CA GLY A 114 2.95 -3.43 22.24
C GLY A 114 3.24 -2.44 21.10
N ILE A 115 4.21 -2.74 20.23
CA ILE A 115 4.48 -2.00 19.00
C ILE A 115 3.93 -2.78 17.81
N ARG A 116 3.18 -2.09 16.96
CA ARG A 116 2.54 -2.67 15.78
C ARG A 116 3.43 -2.47 14.56
N TYR A 117 3.93 -3.56 13.98
CA TYR A 117 4.84 -3.52 12.83
C TYR A 117 4.13 -3.89 11.54
N GLY A 118 4.36 -3.10 10.50
CA GLY A 118 3.89 -3.37 9.15
C GLY A 118 5.04 -3.25 8.14
N TYR A 119 5.13 -4.23 7.24
CA TYR A 119 6.11 -4.22 6.14
C TYR A 119 5.59 -3.39 4.98
N ILE A 120 6.44 -2.51 4.42
CA ILE A 120 6.10 -1.71 3.25
C ILE A 120 6.09 -2.62 2.01
N ARG A 121 4.96 -2.66 1.32
CA ARG A 121 4.76 -3.45 0.10
C ARG A 121 4.67 -2.56 -1.13
N ARG A 122 5.15 -3.04 -2.27
CA ARG A 122 5.01 -2.33 -3.55
C ARG A 122 3.56 -2.35 -4.00
N ASN A 123 3.15 -1.30 -4.71
CA ASN A 123 1.81 -1.25 -5.30
C ASN A 123 1.71 -2.26 -6.47
N SER A 124 0.61 -3.02 -6.50
CA SER A 124 0.32 -4.08 -7.48
C SER A 124 0.00 -3.62 -8.91
N GLY A 125 0.38 -2.39 -9.28
CA GLY A 125 0.02 -1.76 -10.57
C GLY A 125 1.19 -1.50 -11.51
N ASN A 126 2.43 -1.76 -11.08
CA ASN A 126 3.63 -1.55 -11.90
C ASN A 126 4.54 -2.79 -11.83
N GLU A 127 3.99 -3.92 -12.25
CA GLU A 127 4.60 -5.25 -12.17
C GLU A 127 5.58 -5.49 -13.32
N LEU A 128 5.31 -4.92 -14.50
CA LEU A 128 6.14 -5.03 -15.70
C LEU A 128 7.18 -3.89 -15.77
N ASP A 129 8.23 -4.01 -14.97
CA ASP A 129 9.42 -3.16 -15.09
C ASP A 129 10.65 -4.02 -15.41
N PHE A 130 11.04 -4.04 -16.69
CA PHE A 130 12.18 -4.83 -17.20
C PHE A 130 13.54 -4.35 -16.68
N ASN A 131 13.61 -3.21 -15.99
CA ASN A 131 14.84 -2.75 -15.35
C ASN A 131 15.01 -3.31 -13.93
N LYS A 132 14.01 -4.04 -13.39
CA LYS A 132 14.04 -4.60 -12.04
C LYS A 132 14.27 -6.12 -12.07
N LEU A 133 14.92 -6.61 -11.02
CA LEU A 133 15.17 -8.06 -10.79
C LEU A 133 13.90 -8.86 -10.45
N SER A 134 12.73 -8.23 -10.45
CA SER A 134 11.43 -8.90 -10.24
C SER A 134 10.96 -9.70 -11.45
N ILE A 135 11.67 -9.62 -12.58
CA ILE A 135 11.37 -10.37 -13.81
C ILE A 135 12.44 -11.43 -14.04
N LEU A 136 12.01 -12.67 -14.21
CA LEU A 136 12.87 -13.83 -14.47
C LEU A 136 12.48 -14.46 -15.81
N GLY A 137 13.43 -14.50 -16.76
CA GLY A 137 13.24 -15.25 -17.99
C GLY A 137 13.22 -16.76 -17.73
N ILE A 138 12.21 -17.46 -18.23
CA ILE A 138 12.14 -18.93 -18.17
C ILE A 138 12.70 -19.53 -19.47
N GLY A 139 12.22 -19.02 -20.61
CA GLY A 139 12.64 -19.51 -21.93
C GLY A 139 11.46 -19.68 -22.87
N GLU A 140 11.71 -20.37 -23.98
CA GLU A 140 10.69 -20.66 -24.99
C GLU A 140 9.81 -21.84 -24.58
N LEU A 141 8.50 -21.68 -24.76
CA LEU A 141 7.52 -22.74 -24.51
C LEU A 141 7.75 -23.92 -25.46
N GLN A 142 7.85 -25.14 -24.91
CA GLN A 142 8.05 -26.36 -25.68
C GLN A 142 6.73 -27.07 -25.99
N ALA A 143 5.84 -27.17 -25.00
CA ALA A 143 4.56 -27.83 -25.15
C ALA A 143 3.52 -27.34 -24.13
N ILE A 144 2.26 -27.66 -24.40
CA ILE A 144 1.13 -27.48 -23.50
C ILE A 144 0.56 -28.89 -23.24
N PRO A 145 1.11 -29.64 -22.27
CA PRO A 145 0.76 -31.06 -22.05
C PRO A 145 -0.67 -31.25 -21.52
N GLY A 146 -1.22 -30.22 -20.86
CA GLY A 146 -2.55 -30.23 -20.27
C GLY A 146 -3.16 -28.83 -20.20
N ALA A 147 -4.39 -28.73 -19.71
CA ALA A 147 -5.02 -27.44 -19.50
C ALA A 147 -4.27 -26.65 -18.42
N ASN A 148 -3.90 -25.40 -18.71
CA ASN A 148 -3.12 -24.52 -17.82
C ASN A 148 -1.70 -25.01 -17.48
N GLU A 149 -1.18 -26.01 -18.19
CA GLU A 149 0.17 -26.56 -18.00
C GLU A 149 1.10 -26.10 -19.14
N TYR A 150 2.27 -25.59 -18.79
CA TYR A 150 3.23 -25.00 -19.71
C TYR A 150 4.61 -25.62 -19.50
N GLU A 151 5.11 -26.34 -20.51
CA GLU A 151 6.36 -27.08 -20.45
C GLU A 151 7.51 -26.31 -21.11
N PHE A 152 8.66 -26.28 -20.43
CA PHE A 152 9.89 -25.61 -20.83
C PHE A 152 11.06 -26.59 -20.91
N SER A 153 12.10 -26.23 -21.68
CA SER A 153 13.27 -27.09 -21.91
C SER A 153 14.19 -27.24 -20.69
N THR A 154 14.05 -26.36 -19.70
CA THR A 154 14.89 -26.32 -18.50
C THR A 154 14.01 -26.36 -17.26
N ASP A 155 14.57 -26.91 -16.18
CA ASP A 155 13.91 -26.88 -14.88
C ASP A 155 13.61 -25.44 -14.43
N ILE A 156 12.44 -25.27 -13.83
CA ILE A 156 12.00 -23.98 -13.31
C ILE A 156 12.89 -23.59 -12.13
N PRO A 157 13.49 -22.38 -12.14
CA PRO A 157 14.34 -21.95 -11.05
C PRO A 157 13.61 -21.91 -9.71
N ASN A 158 14.31 -22.29 -8.64
CA ASN A 158 13.79 -22.27 -7.26
C ASN A 158 13.40 -20.87 -6.74
N GLN A 159 13.69 -19.83 -7.51
CA GLN A 159 13.30 -18.46 -7.22
C GLN A 159 11.82 -18.19 -7.56
N VAL A 160 11.18 -19.02 -8.39
CA VAL A 160 9.75 -18.87 -8.72
C VAL A 160 8.90 -19.26 -7.52
N SER A 161 7.92 -18.43 -7.18
CA SER A 161 6.97 -18.67 -6.09
C SER A 161 5.61 -19.11 -6.62
N ALA A 162 5.13 -20.23 -6.10
CA ALA A 162 3.77 -20.72 -6.34
C ALA A 162 2.74 -20.02 -5.43
N ASN A 163 1.46 -20.11 -5.81
CA ASN A 163 0.36 -19.61 -5.02
C ASN A 163 0.23 -20.35 -3.68
N ALA A 164 -0.29 -19.67 -2.66
CA ALA A 164 -0.88 -20.37 -1.53
C ALA A 164 -2.25 -20.94 -2.00
N GLY A 165 -2.71 -22.05 -1.43
CA GLY A 165 -3.91 -22.76 -1.92
C GLY A 165 -5.25 -21.98 -1.89
N ASP A 166 -5.24 -20.68 -1.58
CA ASP A 166 -6.37 -19.75 -1.57
C ASP A 166 -6.49 -18.89 -2.84
N GLY A 167 -5.59 -19.04 -3.81
CA GLY A 167 -5.64 -18.24 -5.04
C GLY A 167 -5.02 -16.83 -4.88
N VAL A 168 -4.56 -16.46 -3.68
CA VAL A 168 -4.07 -15.13 -3.33
C VAL A 168 -2.58 -15.19 -2.96
N GLY A 169 -1.73 -14.97 -3.95
CA GLY A 169 -0.28 -15.07 -3.81
C GLY A 169 0.34 -15.76 -5.02
N GLY A 170 1.67 -15.89 -5.04
CA GLY A 170 2.38 -16.51 -6.16
C GLY A 170 2.72 -15.56 -7.30
N ASP A 171 3.75 -15.94 -8.05
CA ASP A 171 4.27 -15.19 -9.19
C ASP A 171 3.35 -15.37 -10.41
N LYS A 172 3.44 -14.46 -11.38
CA LYS A 172 2.64 -14.49 -12.60
C LYS A 172 3.49 -14.91 -13.78
N LEU A 173 2.94 -15.75 -14.64
CA LEU A 173 3.55 -16.15 -15.90
C LEU A 173 3.07 -15.23 -17.04
N PHE A 174 4.01 -14.75 -17.85
CA PHE A 174 3.78 -13.93 -19.03
C PHE A 174 4.46 -14.55 -20.24
N PHE A 175 4.00 -14.18 -21.43
CA PHE A 175 4.68 -14.46 -22.69
C PHE A 175 4.76 -13.23 -23.57
N ASN A 176 5.62 -13.29 -24.59
CA ASN A 176 5.79 -12.24 -25.58
C ASN A 176 5.74 -12.83 -27.00
N ASP A 177 4.69 -12.51 -27.74
CA ASP A 177 4.46 -12.84 -29.15
C ASP A 177 4.58 -11.62 -30.08
N GLY A 178 5.27 -10.57 -29.62
CA GLY A 178 5.24 -9.22 -30.17
C GLY A 178 4.45 -8.24 -29.31
N SER A 179 3.70 -8.74 -28.32
CA SER A 179 3.12 -7.97 -27.22
C SER A 179 3.21 -8.77 -25.92
N THR A 180 3.50 -8.08 -24.81
CA THR A 180 3.55 -8.71 -23.49
C THR A 180 2.13 -9.01 -22.99
N LYS A 181 1.84 -10.29 -22.74
CA LYS A 181 0.52 -10.75 -22.28
C LYS A 181 0.66 -11.65 -21.06
N GLU A 182 -0.25 -11.47 -20.10
CA GLU A 182 -0.35 -12.31 -18.90
C GLU A 182 -1.00 -13.65 -19.26
N ILE A 183 -0.37 -14.76 -18.87
CA ILE A 183 -0.95 -16.10 -18.92
C ILE A 183 -1.82 -16.30 -17.69
N GLY A 184 -1.23 -16.18 -16.49
CA GLY A 184 -1.95 -16.33 -15.23
C GLY A 184 -1.02 -16.47 -14.02
N VAL A 185 -1.62 -16.63 -12.85
CA VAL A 185 -0.90 -16.86 -11.58
C VAL A 185 -0.42 -18.31 -11.51
N ILE A 186 0.84 -18.51 -11.10
CA ILE A 186 1.47 -19.83 -10.95
C ILE A 186 0.89 -20.53 -9.72
N ASP A 187 0.28 -21.70 -9.93
CA ASP A 187 -0.29 -22.53 -8.88
C ASP A 187 0.74 -23.55 -8.35
N SER A 188 1.49 -24.17 -9.26
CA SER A 188 2.55 -25.11 -8.93
C SER A 188 3.55 -25.23 -10.08
N PHE A 189 4.70 -25.82 -9.81
CA PHE A 189 5.68 -26.15 -10.83
C PHE A 189 6.45 -27.41 -10.42
N SER A 190 6.84 -28.21 -11.40
CA SER A 190 7.63 -29.42 -11.19
C SER A 190 8.53 -29.66 -12.40
N GLY A 191 9.83 -29.82 -12.17
CA GLY A 191 10.81 -29.88 -13.25
C GLY A 191 10.71 -28.63 -14.14
N GLY A 192 10.56 -28.82 -15.45
CA GLY A 192 10.34 -27.76 -16.43
C GLY A 192 8.87 -27.39 -16.69
N THR A 193 7.92 -27.87 -15.90
CA THR A 193 6.48 -27.58 -16.13
C THR A 193 5.94 -26.60 -15.10
N ILE A 194 5.26 -25.55 -15.55
CA ILE A 194 4.50 -24.60 -14.72
C ILE A 194 3.01 -24.85 -14.92
N THR A 195 2.27 -24.97 -13.82
CA THR A 195 0.80 -25.02 -13.81
C THR A 195 0.27 -23.68 -13.30
N THR A 196 -0.68 -23.09 -14.02
CA THR A 196 -1.35 -21.85 -13.60
C THR A 196 -2.74 -22.13 -13.02
N VAL A 197 -3.21 -21.27 -12.09
CA VAL A 197 -4.56 -21.37 -11.50
C VAL A 197 -5.63 -21.27 -12.58
N SER A 198 -5.44 -20.34 -13.50
CA SER A 198 -6.30 -20.13 -14.68
C SER A 198 -5.48 -19.42 -15.76
N SER A 199 -5.73 -19.76 -17.03
CA SER A 199 -5.12 -19.07 -18.16
C SER A 199 -6.06 -17.99 -18.73
N ILE A 200 -5.57 -16.75 -18.79
CA ILE A 200 -6.22 -15.59 -19.42
C ILE A 200 -5.89 -15.58 -20.93
N ASN A 201 -4.63 -15.84 -21.26
CA ASN A 201 -4.13 -15.95 -22.62
C ASN A 201 -3.31 -17.24 -22.74
N THR A 202 -3.31 -17.85 -23.92
CA THR A 202 -2.57 -19.09 -24.18
C THR A 202 -1.43 -18.80 -25.17
N PRO A 203 -0.16 -18.97 -24.78
CA PRO A 203 0.99 -18.86 -25.67
C PRO A 203 1.01 -19.96 -26.74
N SER A 204 1.74 -19.73 -27.82
CA SER A 204 2.11 -20.74 -28.82
C SER A 204 3.46 -21.38 -28.50
N VAL A 205 3.71 -22.57 -29.03
CA VAL A 205 5.03 -23.20 -28.96
C VAL A 205 6.07 -22.28 -29.62
N ASN A 206 7.24 -22.15 -28.99
CA ASN A 206 8.32 -21.22 -29.27
C ASN A 206 8.11 -19.76 -28.82
N ASP A 207 6.97 -19.41 -28.21
CA ASP A 207 6.84 -18.09 -27.59
C ASP A 207 7.75 -18.00 -26.36
N PHE A 208 8.41 -16.85 -26.18
CA PHE A 208 9.24 -16.60 -25.02
C PHE A 208 8.38 -16.28 -23.80
N CYS A 209 8.52 -17.06 -22.74
CA CYS A 209 7.85 -16.89 -21.46
C CYS A 209 8.79 -16.42 -20.37
N PHE A 210 8.25 -15.61 -19.47
CA PHE A 210 8.95 -15.08 -18.31
C PHE A 210 8.00 -14.96 -17.13
N VAL A 211 8.57 -14.97 -15.92
CA VAL A 211 7.85 -14.87 -14.67
C VAL A 211 8.04 -13.47 -14.09
N VAL A 212 6.95 -12.89 -13.62
CA VAL A 212 6.92 -11.62 -12.90
C VAL A 212 6.59 -11.93 -11.44
N LYS A 213 7.53 -11.59 -10.55
CA LYS A 213 7.39 -11.82 -9.12
C LYS A 213 6.23 -11.06 -8.52
N ASN A 214 5.54 -11.68 -7.57
CA ASN A 214 4.45 -11.02 -6.87
C ASN A 214 4.94 -9.79 -6.09
N SER A 215 4.48 -8.62 -6.49
CA SER A 215 4.90 -7.33 -5.93
C SER A 215 4.60 -7.17 -4.42
N GLU A 216 3.58 -7.87 -3.91
CA GLU A 216 3.19 -7.85 -2.50
C GLU A 216 3.96 -8.89 -1.65
N SER A 217 4.42 -9.98 -2.26
CA SER A 217 5.17 -11.05 -1.60
C SER A 217 6.69 -10.79 -1.60
N GLU A 218 7.21 -10.20 -2.67
CA GLU A 218 8.64 -9.97 -2.91
C GLU A 218 9.02 -8.49 -2.75
N SER A 219 8.40 -7.81 -1.78
CA SER A 219 8.73 -6.41 -1.50
C SER A 219 10.03 -6.28 -0.71
N TYR A 220 10.99 -5.54 -1.26
CA TYR A 220 12.29 -5.28 -0.63
C TYR A 220 12.34 -3.96 0.16
N GLY A 221 11.18 -3.36 0.43
CA GLY A 221 11.06 -2.01 0.98
C GLY A 221 11.01 -0.94 -0.10
N LEU A 222 11.01 0.33 0.31
CA LEU A 222 10.86 1.50 -0.54
C LEU A 222 12.15 2.34 -0.53
N ARG A 223 12.71 2.63 -1.70
CA ARG A 223 13.93 3.45 -1.81
C ARG A 223 13.61 4.94 -1.94
N GLY A 224 14.44 5.80 -1.36
CA GLY A 224 14.45 7.23 -1.65
C GLY A 224 15.24 8.09 -0.66
N TYR A 225 15.45 9.36 -0.98
CA TYR A 225 16.08 10.35 -0.09
C TYR A 225 15.19 10.73 1.08
N HIS A 226 13.87 10.68 0.87
CA HIS A 226 12.88 10.93 1.91
C HIS A 226 11.65 10.06 1.64
N ALA A 227 10.81 9.90 2.67
CA ALA A 227 9.52 9.26 2.53
C ALA A 227 8.44 10.12 3.16
N LYS A 228 7.42 10.47 2.37
CA LYS A 228 6.17 11.03 2.86
C LYS A 228 5.23 9.89 3.23
N ILE A 229 4.94 9.76 4.51
CA ILE A 229 4.13 8.70 5.07
C ILE A 229 2.79 9.28 5.48
N LYS A 230 1.70 8.70 4.99
CA LYS A 230 0.34 9.01 5.40
C LYS A 230 -0.25 7.78 6.06
N LEU A 231 -0.62 7.90 7.33
CA LEU A 231 -1.40 6.90 8.05
C LEU A 231 -2.88 7.28 7.98
N TYR A 232 -3.76 6.30 7.81
CA TYR A 232 -5.20 6.47 7.73
C TYR A 232 -5.92 5.43 8.58
N ASN A 233 -6.99 5.84 9.23
CA ASN A 233 -7.87 4.97 10.00
C ASN A 233 -9.32 5.46 9.88
N ASN A 234 -10.26 4.54 9.72
CA ASN A 234 -11.69 4.83 9.53
C ASN A 234 -12.58 4.30 10.68
N SER A 235 -11.98 3.93 11.81
CA SER A 235 -12.69 3.45 13.00
C SER A 235 -13.52 4.57 13.62
N THR A 236 -14.74 4.23 14.01
CA THR A 236 -15.63 5.09 14.80
C THR A 236 -15.43 4.91 16.31
N SER A 237 -14.61 3.95 16.71
CA SER A 237 -14.21 3.71 18.11
C SER A 237 -13.02 4.57 18.50
N PHE A 238 -12.69 4.62 19.80
CA PHE A 238 -11.48 5.30 20.26
C PHE A 238 -10.21 4.71 19.62
N VAL A 239 -9.45 5.57 18.95
CA VAL A 239 -8.17 5.25 18.34
C VAL A 239 -7.13 6.23 18.87
N GLU A 240 -6.01 5.68 19.32
CA GLU A 240 -4.87 6.42 19.81
C GLU A 240 -3.65 6.09 18.94
N LEU A 241 -2.88 7.11 18.58
CA LEU A 241 -1.56 6.96 17.96
C LEU A 241 -0.60 7.85 18.74
N TYR A 242 0.26 7.22 19.54
CA TYR A 242 1.26 7.91 20.35
C TYR A 242 2.52 8.24 19.53
N GLY A 243 2.96 7.29 18.69
CA GLY A 243 4.19 7.43 17.92
C GLY A 243 4.18 6.60 16.65
N ALA A 244 4.95 7.07 15.65
CA ALA A 244 5.19 6.35 14.41
C ALA A 244 6.69 6.36 14.10
N ASN A 245 7.24 5.17 13.95
CA ASN A 245 8.65 4.90 13.72
C ASN A 245 8.82 4.18 12.38
N SER A 246 10.01 4.25 11.78
CA SER A 246 10.33 3.47 10.59
C SER A 246 11.74 2.92 10.68
N GLU A 247 11.93 1.66 10.30
CA GLU A 247 13.27 1.09 10.16
C GLU A 247 13.84 1.47 8.80
N VAL A 248 14.95 2.19 8.84
CA VAL A 248 15.60 2.79 7.69
C VAL A 248 17.07 2.44 7.70
N PHE A 249 17.58 1.99 6.56
CA PHE A 249 19.00 1.75 6.36
C PHE A 249 19.50 2.56 5.16
N LYS A 250 20.78 2.95 5.19
CA LYS A 250 21.43 3.61 4.06
C LYS A 250 21.58 2.62 2.90
N SER A 251 21.19 3.04 1.69
CA SER A 251 21.49 2.31 0.47
C SER A 251 22.93 2.58 0.08
N TYR A 252 23.73 1.52 -0.07
CA TYR A 252 25.12 1.58 -0.55
C TYR A 252 25.28 1.14 -2.00
N MET A 253 24.18 0.71 -2.63
CA MET A 253 24.10 0.44 -4.07
C MET A 253 23.76 1.70 -4.84
#